data_AF-A0A414ARC9-F1
#
_entry.id   AF-A0A414ARC9-F1
#
_cell.length_a   1.000
_cell.length_b   1.000
_cell.length_c   1.000
_cell.angle_alpha   90.00
_cell.angle_beta   90.00
_cell.angle_gamma   90.00
#
_symmetry.space_group_name_H-M   'P 1'
#
loop_
_entity.id
_entity.type
_entity.pdbx_description
1 polymer ?
#
loop_
_entity_poly.entity_id
_entity_poly.type
_entity_poly.pdbx_seq_one_letter_code
_entity_poly.pdbx_strand_id
1 'polypeptide(L)'
;MKSVQIPYDLFIDLAMYHLRGEDDFEEEIRQGLEKKLDAMLNRQLYSQYKTAPTEEQREQARQEYLDRRGVPQSYRWTTPPWEL
;
A
#
# COMPACT_ATOMS: atom_id res chain seq x y z
N MET A 1 -12.48 -15.74 -3.72
CA MET A 1 -11.88 -14.56 -3.03
C MET A 1 -10.38 -14.59 -3.29
N LYS A 2 -9.72 -13.44 -3.49
CA LYS A 2 -8.24 -13.40 -3.60
C LYS A 2 -7.64 -13.56 -2.20
N SER A 3 -6.56 -14.33 -2.09
CA SER A 3 -5.85 -14.50 -0.82
C SER A 3 -4.81 -13.40 -0.63
N VAL A 4 -4.66 -12.93 0.60
CA VAL A 4 -3.63 -11.95 0.97
C VAL A 4 -2.40 -12.71 1.48
N GLN A 5 -1.24 -12.45 0.89
CA GLN A 5 0.03 -12.99 1.39
C GLN A 5 0.65 -12.04 2.41
N ILE A 6 1.05 -12.58 3.56
CA ILE A 6 1.78 -11.87 4.61
C ILE A 6 3.13 -12.56 4.87
N PRO A 7 4.11 -11.87 5.48
CA PRO A 7 5.34 -12.51 5.95
C PRO A 7 5.05 -13.68 6.89
N TYR A 8 5.89 -14.70 6.84
CA TYR A 8 5.74 -15.89 7.70
C TYR A 8 5.80 -15.52 9.18
N ASP A 9 6.76 -14.68 9.56
CA ASP A 9 6.94 -14.25 10.97
C ASP A 9 5.69 -13.53 11.48
N LEU A 10 5.13 -12.60 10.69
CA LEU A 10 3.86 -11.93 11.05
C LEU A 10 2.70 -12.92 11.24
N PHE A 11 2.66 -14.00 10.46
CA PHE A 11 1.65 -15.05 10.68
C PHE A 11 1.87 -15.80 11.99
N ILE A 12 3.12 -16.09 12.36
CA ILE A 12 3.45 -16.71 13.64
C ILE A 12 3.08 -15.79 14.79
N ASP A 13 3.45 -14.50 14.73
CA ASP A 13 3.12 -13.52 15.76
C ASP A 13 1.59 -13.44 15.97
N LEU A 14 0.83 -13.37 14.87
CA LEU A 14 -0.64 -13.42 14.90
C LEU A 14 -1.18 -14.69 15.56
N ALA A 15 -0.58 -15.85 15.27
CA ALA A 15 -0.98 -17.12 15.88
C ALA A 15 -0.64 -17.15 17.38
N MET A 16 0.51 -16.63 17.79
CA MET A 16 0.93 -16.55 19.19
C MET A 16 0.00 -15.62 19.98
N TYR A 17 -0.24 -14.42 19.46
CA TYR A 17 -1.13 -13.44 20.07
C TYR A 17 -2.56 -13.98 20.24
N HIS A 18 -3.19 -14.47 19.17
CA HIS A 18 -4.59 -14.88 19.22
C HIS A 18 -4.85 -16.27 19.81
N LEU A 19 -3.92 -17.23 19.68
CA LEU A 19 -4.13 -18.59 20.16
C LEU A 19 -3.56 -18.82 21.56
N ARG A 20 -2.56 -18.05 21.98
CA ARG A 20 -1.91 -18.21 23.29
C ARG A 20 -2.14 -17.04 24.24
N GLY A 21 -2.65 -15.90 23.76
CA GLY A 21 -2.85 -14.70 24.58
C GLY A 21 -1.53 -14.09 25.04
N GLU A 22 -0.46 -14.27 24.25
CA GLU A 22 0.83 -13.62 24.49
C GLU A 22 0.80 -12.22 23.86
N ASP A 23 0.67 -11.17 24.69
CA ASP A 23 0.49 -9.78 24.22
C ASP A 23 1.81 -9.10 23.80
N ASP A 24 2.95 -9.75 24.01
CA ASP A 24 4.30 -9.23 23.72
C ASP A 24 4.54 -8.92 22.24
N PHE A 25 3.63 -9.33 21.34
CA PHE A 25 3.73 -9.17 19.89
C PHE A 25 2.73 -8.15 19.30
N GLU A 26 1.90 -7.50 20.13
CA GLU A 26 0.81 -6.64 19.65
C GLU A 26 1.31 -5.52 18.72
N GLU A 27 2.43 -4.90 19.08
CA GLU A 27 3.00 -3.78 18.34
C GLU A 27 3.60 -4.25 17.00
N GLU A 28 4.34 -5.35 16.98
CA GLU A 28 4.92 -5.97 15.79
C GLU A 28 3.82 -6.39 14.80
N ILE A 29 2.74 -6.98 15.31
CA ILE A 29 1.57 -7.36 14.53
C ILE A 29 0.94 -6.12 13.89
N ARG A 30 0.70 -5.07 14.68
CA ARG A 30 0.11 -3.83 14.20
C ARG A 30 0.94 -3.21 13.09
N GLN A 31 2.24 -3.04 13.30
CA GLN A 31 3.15 -2.46 12.31
C GLN A 31 3.23 -3.33 11.04
N GLY A 32 3.29 -4.66 11.20
CA GLY A 32 3.32 -5.60 10.09
C GLY A 32 2.07 -5.53 9.21
N LEU A 33 0.90 -5.45 9.83
CA LEU A 33 -0.39 -5.31 9.15
C LEU A 33 -0.54 -3.94 8.48
N GLU A 34 -0.19 -2.85 9.16
CA GLU A 34 -0.19 -1.50 8.59
C GLU A 34 0.68 -1.43 7.33
N LYS A 35 1.92 -1.94 7.41
CA LYS A 35 2.83 -2.02 6.26
C LYS A 35 2.25 -2.84 5.12
N LYS A 36 1.54 -3.93 5.43
CA LYS A 36 0.90 -4.77 4.41
C LYS A 36 -0.24 -4.02 3.71
N LEU A 37 -1.10 -3.34 4.48
CA LEU A 37 -2.20 -2.54 3.96
C LEU A 37 -1.69 -1.41 3.07
N ASP A 38 -0.64 -0.71 3.51
CA ASP A 38 0.01 0.34 2.73
C ASP A 38 0.56 -0.17 1.40
N ALA A 39 1.23 -1.33 1.42
CA ALA A 39 1.73 -1.94 0.20
C ALA A 39 0.60 -2.32 -0.78
N MET A 40 -0.53 -2.82 -0.25
CA MET A 40 -1.70 -3.15 -1.05
C MET A 40 -2.35 -1.91 -1.66
N LEU A 41 -2.54 -0.85 -0.88
CA LEU A 41 -3.11 0.41 -1.36
C LEU A 41 -2.22 1.05 -2.41
N ASN A 42 -0.91 1.12 -2.17
CA ASN A 42 0.06 1.63 -3.14
C ASN A 42 0.04 0.83 -4.45
N ARG A 43 -0.11 -0.50 -4.37
CA ARG A 43 -0.25 -1.35 -5.56
C ARG A 43 -1.56 -1.06 -6.30
N GLN A 44 -2.65 -0.86 -5.59
CA GLN A 44 -3.94 -0.52 -6.19
C GLN A 44 -3.89 0.83 -6.90
N LEU A 45 -3.36 1.87 -6.25
CA LEU A 45 -3.18 3.20 -6.84
C LEU A 45 -2.28 3.15 -8.07
N TYR A 46 -1.16 2.43 -8.01
CA TYR A 46 -0.29 2.24 -9.16
C TYR A 46 -1.01 1.54 -10.32
N SER A 47 -1.80 0.49 -10.04
CA SER A 47 -2.61 -0.18 -11.05
C SER A 47 -3.66 0.76 -11.65
N GLN A 48 -4.40 1.51 -10.82
CA GLN A 48 -5.40 2.47 -11.29
C GLN A 48 -4.76 3.57 -12.16
N TYR A 49 -3.63 4.13 -11.74
CA TYR A 49 -2.84 5.06 -12.54
C TYR A 49 -2.51 4.49 -13.94
N LYS A 50 -2.18 3.20 -14.04
CA LYS A 50 -1.81 2.58 -15.32
C LYS A 50 -3.00 2.15 -16.17
N THR A 51 -4.13 1.79 -15.57
CA THR A 51 -5.22 1.09 -16.28
C THR A 51 -6.58 1.74 -16.16
N ALA A 52 -6.74 2.85 -15.43
CA ALA A 52 -8.03 3.53 -15.31
C ALA A 52 -8.54 3.98 -16.69
N PRO A 53 -9.87 4.00 -16.90
CA PRO A 53 -10.47 4.29 -18.19
C PRO A 53 -10.37 5.77 -18.60
N THR A 54 -10.32 6.70 -17.65
CA THR A 54 -10.24 8.14 -17.92
C THR A 54 -8.91 8.74 -17.46
N GLU A 55 -8.45 9.79 -18.15
CA GLU A 55 -7.22 10.51 -17.80
C GLU A 55 -7.30 11.15 -16.42
N GLU A 56 -8.45 11.73 -16.07
CA GLU A 56 -8.69 12.31 -14.74
C GLU A 56 -8.49 11.28 -13.62
N GLN A 57 -9.03 10.07 -13.78
CA GLN A 57 -8.86 9.00 -12.79
C GLN A 57 -7.42 8.50 -12.73
N ARG A 58 -6.72 8.45 -13.88
CA ARG A 58 -5.29 8.09 -13.91
C ARG A 58 -4.45 9.13 -13.17
N GLU A 59 -4.73 10.42 -13.41
CA GLU A 59 -4.01 11.51 -12.79
C GLU A 59 -4.30 11.61 -11.28
N GLN A 60 -5.55 11.41 -10.87
CA GLN A 60 -5.91 11.35 -9.46
C GLN A 60 -5.15 10.22 -8.72
N ALA A 61 -5.21 9.00 -9.26
CA ALA A 61 -4.53 7.84 -8.66
C ALA A 61 -3.01 8.03 -8.62
N ARG A 62 -2.45 8.72 -9.63
CA ARG A 62 -1.04 9.07 -9.70
C ARG A 62 -0.63 10.09 -8.65
N GLN A 63 -1.38 11.18 -8.49
CA GLN A 63 -1.08 12.18 -7.47
C GLN A 63 -1.13 11.55 -6.08
N GLU A 64 -2.19 10.79 -5.79
CA GLU A 64 -2.32 10.09 -4.51
C GLU A 64 -1.19 9.08 -4.28
N TYR A 65 -0.79 8.32 -5.32
CA TYR A 65 0.38 7.44 -5.23
C TYR A 65 1.67 8.21 -4.89
N LEU A 66 1.93 9.34 -5.56
CA LEU A 66 3.12 10.15 -5.33
C LEU A 66 3.13 10.82 -3.95
N ASP A 67 1.96 11.25 -3.47
CA ASP A 67 1.76 11.78 -2.11
C ASP A 67 2.09 10.73 -1.05
N ARG A 68 1.53 9.52 -1.18
CA ARG A 68 1.83 8.40 -0.27
C ARG A 68 3.29 7.96 -0.31
N ARG A 69 3.96 8.14 -1.45
CA ARG A 69 5.40 7.85 -1.60
C ARG A 69 6.28 8.96 -1.03
N GLY A 70 5.71 10.10 -0.61
CA GLY A 70 6.44 11.24 -0.06
C GLY A 70 7.32 11.96 -1.09
N VAL A 71 7.01 11.84 -2.39
CA VAL A 71 7.79 12.50 -3.44
C VAL A 71 7.49 14.00 -3.38
N PRO A 72 8.47 14.91 -3.17
CA PRO A 72 8.18 16.34 -3.10
C PRO A 72 7.71 16.85 -4.47
N GLN A 73 6.81 17.84 -4.46
CA GLN A 73 6.22 18.39 -5.69
C GLN A 73 7.27 18.84 -6.72
N SER A 74 8.40 19.39 -6.26
CA SER A 74 9.52 19.82 -7.11
C SER A 74 10.19 18.69 -7.90
N TYR A 75 10.03 17.44 -7.48
CA TYR A 75 10.54 16.25 -8.16
C TYR A 75 9.47 15.53 -8.99
N ARG A 76 8.24 16.05 -9.03
CA ARG A 76 7.14 15.47 -9.81
C ARG A 76 7.09 16.15 -11.17
N TRP A 77 6.89 15.36 -12.22
CA TRP A 77 6.58 15.86 -13.55
C TRP A 77 5.25 16.63 -13.51
N THR A 78 5.21 17.87 -13.98
CA THR A 78 3.95 18.65 -14.01
C THR A 78 3.01 18.18 -15.11
N THR A 79 3.54 17.58 -16.17
CA THR A 79 2.79 17.06 -17.32
C THR A 79 2.76 15.54 -17.29
N PRO A 80 1.59 14.88 -17.42
CA PRO A 80 1.50 13.43 -17.45
C PRO A 80 2.24 12.77 -18.63
N PRO A 81 2.85 11.57 -18.47
CA PRO A 81 3.60 10.89 -19.52
C PRO A 81 2.78 10.49 -20.75
N TRP A 82 1.45 10.53 -20.67
CA TRP A 82 0.57 10.30 -21.81
C TRP A 82 0.23 11.59 -22.57
N GLU A 83 0.62 12.76 -22.05
CA GLU A 83 0.52 14.06 -22.72
C GLU A 83 1.85 14.53 -23.33
N LEU A 84 2.93 13.74 -23.16
CA LEU A 84 4.25 13.95 -23.76
C LEU A 84 4.38 13.20 -25.09
#